data_AF-A0A5K1H9I3-F1
#
_entry.id   AF-A0A5K1H9I3-F1
#
_cell.length_a   1.000
_cell.length_b   1.000
_cell.length_c   1.000
_cell.angle_alpha   90.00
_cell.angle_beta   90.00
_cell.angle_gamma   90.00
#
_symmetry.space_group_name_H-M   'P 1'
#
loop_
_entity.id
_entity.type
_entity.pdbx_description
1 polymer ?
#
loop_
_entity_poly.entity_id
_entity_poly.type
_entity_poly.pdbx_seq_one_letter_code
_entity_poly.pdbx_strand_id
1 'polypeptide(L)' 'MVYLSMEDNTRDLYLFINSPGGWVIPGIAIYDAMQIVPPDVHTICMGLAASMGSFIL' A
#
# COMPACT_ATOMS: atom_id res chain seq x y z
N MET A 1 6.07 -3.07 4.38
CA MET A 1 6.38 -1.62 4.33
C MET A 1 7.32 -1.24 5.46
N VAL A 2 6.93 -1.36 6.73
CA VAL A 2 7.79 -1.03 7.88
C VAL A 2 9.16 -1.72 7.85
N TYR A 3 9.20 -3.04 7.65
CA TYR A 3 10.46 -3.78 7.56
C TYR A 3 11.38 -3.24 6.46
N LEU A 4 10.86 -3.03 5.25
CA LEU A 4 11.63 -2.49 4.12
C LEU A 4 12.14 -1.08 4.40
N SER A 5 11.31 -0.25 5.05
CA SER A 5 11.71 1.09 5.49
C SER A 5 12.78 1.06 6.59
N MET A 6 12.87 0.00 7.40
CA MET A 6 13.93 -0.17 8.39
C MET A 6 15.24 -0.63 7.75
N GLU A 7 15.18 -1.41 6.67
CA GLU A 7 16.37 -1.79 5.90
C GLU A 7 16.97 -0.62 5.13
N ASP A 8 16.13 0.17 4.45
CA ASP A 8 16.53 1.35 3.69
C ASP A 8 15.38 2.36 3.66
N ASN A 9 15.51 3.44 4.42
CA ASN A 9 14.49 4.48 4.51
C ASN A 9 14.52 5.49 3.36
N THR A 10 15.45 5.34 2.40
CA THR A 10 15.58 6.23 1.23
C THR A 10 15.08 5.61 -0.06
N ARG A 11 14.80 4.30 -0.04
CA ARG A 11 14.35 3.56 -1.21
C ARG A 11 12.84 3.51 -1.27
N ASP A 12 12.30 4.07 -2.35
CA ASP A 12 10.88 3.98 -2.70
C ASP A 12 10.36 2.55 -2.67
N LEU A 13 9.11 2.42 -2.22
CA LEU A 13 8.39 1.15 -2.12
C LEU A 13 7.39 1.04 -3.26
N TYR A 14 7.28 -0.16 -3.84
CA TYR A 14 6.32 -0.43 -4.91
C TYR A 14 5.30 -1.46 -4.44
N LEU A 15 4.02 -1.07 -4.43
CA LEU A 15 2.89 -1.92 -4.07
C LEU A 15 2.10 -2.29 -5.32
N PHE A 16 2.21 -3.54 -5.75
CA PHE A 16 1.43 -4.09 -6.85
C PHE A 16 0.07 -4.58 -6.34
N ILE A 17 -1.01 -4.07 -6.91
CA ILE A 17 -2.38 -4.29 -6.42
C ILE A 17 -3.18 -5.04 -7.49
N ASN A 18 -3.66 -6.23 -7.13
CA ASN A 18 -4.70 -6.94 -7.86
C ASN A 18 -5.71 -7.50 -6.85
N SER A 19 -6.72 -6.71 -6.51
CA SER A 19 -7.66 -6.98 -5.43
C SER A 19 -9.09 -6.55 -5.79
N PRO A 20 -10.11 -7.41 -5.57
CA PRO A 20 -11.51 -7.01 -5.64
C PRO A 20 -11.94 -6.12 -4.45
N GLY A 21 -11.04 -5.84 -3.53
CA GLY A 21 -11.30 -5.11 -2.29
C GLY A 21 -11.44 -6.02 -1.08
N GLY A 22 -12.10 -5.53 -0.03
CA GLY A 22 -12.21 -6.25 1.23
C GLY A 22 -12.76 -5.39 2.36
N TRP A 23 -12.40 -5.75 3.59
CA TRP A 23 -12.86 -5.08 4.79
C TRP A 23 -12.25 -3.69 4.95
N VAL A 24 -13.07 -2.74 5.41
CA VAL A 24 -12.67 -1.33 5.56
C VAL A 24 -11.56 -1.16 6.58
N ILE A 25 -11.67 -1.77 7.77
CA ILE A 25 -10.70 -1.57 8.87
C ILE A 25 -9.29 -2.05 8.48
N PRO A 26 -9.08 -3.26 7.93
CA PRO A 26 -7.78 -3.65 7.41
C PRO A 26 -7.27 -2.77 6.26
N GLY A 27 -8.17 -2.29 5.40
CA GLY A 27 -7.79 -1.38 4.30
C GLY A 27 -7.27 -0.04 4.81
N ILE A 28 -7.91 0.54 5.83
CA ILE A 28 -7.42 1.75 6.50
C ILE A 28 -6.09 1.47 7.20
N ALA A 29 -5.91 0.32 7.86
CA ALA A 29 -4.65 -0.03 8.51
C ALA A 29 -3.48 -0.12 7.50
N ILE A 30 -3.73 -0.61 6.28
CA ILE A 30 -2.73 -0.61 5.20
C ILE A 30 -2.44 0.83 4.75
N TYR A 31 -3.47 1.64 4.55
CA TYR A 31 -3.32 3.04 4.17
C TYR A 31 -2.51 3.84 5.20
N ASP A 32 -2.82 3.71 6.49
CA ASP A 32 -2.08 4.37 7.56
C ASP A 32 -0.63 3.90 7.60
N ALA A 33 -0.38 2.61 7.34
CA ALA A 33 0.97 2.08 7.23
C ALA A 33 1.75 2.63 6.02
N MET A 34 1.07 3.05 4.95
CA MET A 34 1.70 3.75 3.82
C MET A 34 2.06 5.20 4.19
N GLN A 35 1.24 5.87 5.01
CA GLN A 35 1.49 7.25 5.43
C GLN A 35 2.57 7.39 6.51
N ILE A 36 2.78 6.34 7.32
CA ILE A 36 3.73 6.40 8.46
C ILE A 36 5.17 6.09 8.05
N VAL A 37 5.37 5.33 6.98
CA VAL A 37 6.72 4.95 6.54
C VAL A 37 7.38 6.13 5.81
N PRO A 38 8.65 6.46 6.09
CA PRO A 38 9.36 7.54 5.41
C PRO A 38 9.48 7.44 3.88
N PRO A 39 9.69 6.26 3.27
CA PRO A 39 9.81 6.17 1.82
C PRO A 39 8.48 6.38 1.10
N ASP A 40 8.54 6.96 -0.10
CA ASP A 40 7.37 7.08 -0.97
C ASP A 40 6.86 5.69 -1.38
N VAL A 41 5.54 5.49 -1.30
CA VAL A 41 4.88 4.25 -1.70
C VAL A 41 4.17 4.46 -3.03
N HIS A 42 4.71 3.88 -4.10
CA HIS A 42 4.11 3.87 -5.43
C HIS A 42 3.17 2.68 -5.57
N THR A 43 1.97 2.91 -6.07
CA THR A 43 0.94 1.89 -6.27
C THR A 43 0.81 1.57 -7.76
N ILE A 44 0.71 0.28 -8.09
CA ILE A 44 0.60 -0.17 -9.48
C ILE A 44 -0.54 -1.18 -9.57
N CYS A 45 -1.59 -0.83 -10.31
CA CYS A 45 -2.70 -1.74 -10.59
C CYS A 45 -2.28 -2.83 -11.58
N MET A 46 -2.44 -4.08 -11.18
CA MET A 46 -2.12 -5.28 -11.96
C MET A 46 -3.39 -6.08 -12.24
N GLY A 47 -4.35 -5.47 -12.95
CA GLY A 47 -5.60 -6.10 -13.34
C GLY A 47 -6.82 -5.41 -12.75
N LEU A 48 -7.21 -5.79 -11.54
CA LEU A 48 -8.38 -5.23 -10.85
C LEU A 48 -7.96 -4.56 -9.54
N ALA A 49 -8.40 -3.33 -9.32
CA ALA A 49 -8.40 -2.69 -8.01
C ALA A 49 -9.81 -2.14 -7.76
N ALA A 50 -10.56 -2.77 -6.85
CA ALA A 50 -11.93 -2.38 -6.54
C ALA A 50 -12.12 -2.18 -5.02
N SER A 51 -13.11 -1.37 -4.63
CA SER A 51 -13.45 -1.08 -3.23
C SER A 51 -12.22 -0.63 -2.41
N MET A 52 -11.89 -1.27 -1.29
CA MET A 52 -10.68 -0.91 -0.52
C MET A 52 -9.38 -1.06 -1.31
N GLY A 53 -9.36 -1.92 -2.34
CA GLY A 53 -8.22 -2.01 -3.26
C GLY A 53 -8.05 -0.75 -4.12
N SER A 54 -9.16 -0.13 -4.57
CA SER A 54 -9.10 1.15 -5.30
C SER A 54 -8.89 2.37 -4.40
N PHE A 55 -9.16 2.24 -3.11
CA PHE A 55 -8.85 3.28 -2.13
C PHE A 55 -7.34 3.34 -1.83
N ILE A 56 -6.69 2.17 -1.78
CA ILE A 56 -5.26 2.05 -1.54
C ILE A 56 -4.46 2.40 -2.79
N LEU A 57 -4.98 2.10 -3.99
CA LEU A 57 -4.37 2.43 -5.28
C LEU A 57 -4.30 3.94 -5.50
#